data_AF-A0A7X8SVJ6-F1
#
_entry.id   AF-A0A7X8SVJ6-F1
#
_cell.length_a   1.000
_cell.length_b   1.000
_cell.length_c   1.000
_cell.angle_alpha   90.00
_cell.angle_beta   90.00
_cell.angle_gamma   90.00
#
_symmetry.space_group_name_H-M   'P 1'
#
loop_
_entity.id
_entity.type
_entity.pdbx_description
1 polymer ?
#
loop_
_entity_poly.entity_id
_entity_poly.type
_entity_poly.pdbx_seq_one_letter_code
_entity_poly.pdbx_strand_id
1 'polypeptide(L)'
;MSSTTALGGVYEPDDVAIVASVFSRIAVEPWFTATDEERDNFARYILRMYRQGTVLSEPLERLCRATAFAHFSKKGASNCRPSDSDR
;
A
#
# COMPACT_ATOMS: atom_id res chain seq x y z
N MET A 1 -0.95 28.69 -2.47
CA MET A 1 -0.92 27.26 -2.10
C MET A 1 -2.20 26.66 -2.63
N SER A 2 -2.17 26.12 -3.85
CA SER A 2 -3.37 25.62 -4.52
C SER A 2 -3.52 24.15 -4.22
N SER A 3 -4.41 23.83 -3.29
CA SER A 3 -4.86 22.45 -3.07
C SER A 3 -5.82 22.09 -4.19
N THR A 4 -5.30 21.55 -5.30
CA THR A 4 -6.13 21.09 -6.42
C THR A 4 -6.47 19.62 -6.21
N THR A 5 -7.73 19.38 -5.86
CA THR A 5 -8.35 18.08 -5.76
C THR A 5 -8.24 17.34 -7.10
N ALA A 6 -7.70 16.12 -7.10
CA ALA A 6 -7.63 15.20 -8.24
C ALA A 6 -9.03 14.74 -8.70
N LEU A 7 -9.83 15.65 -9.28
CA LEU A 7 -11.18 15.38 -9.77
C LEU A 7 -11.19 14.86 -11.23
N GLY A 8 -10.04 14.81 -11.91
CA GLY A 8 -9.97 14.62 -13.37
C GLY A 8 -9.25 13.37 -13.89
N GLY A 9 -8.85 12.41 -13.04
CA GLY A 9 -8.09 11.23 -13.48
C GLY A 9 -6.67 11.51 -13.99
N VAL A 10 -6.26 12.78 -13.96
CA VAL A 10 -4.89 13.25 -14.18
C VAL A 10 -4.26 13.45 -12.80
N TYR A 11 -3.11 12.82 -12.58
CA TYR A 11 -2.28 13.02 -11.39
C TYR A 11 -1.19 14.03 -11.73
N GLU A 12 -1.05 15.05 -10.90
CA GLU A 12 0.11 15.94 -10.95
C GLU A 12 1.37 15.20 -10.47
N PRO A 13 2.57 15.65 -10.85
CA PRO A 13 3.83 15.06 -10.38
C PRO A 13 3.90 14.97 -8.84
N ASP A 14 3.36 15.96 -8.15
CA ASP A 14 3.31 16.02 -6.69
C ASP A 14 2.39 14.94 -6.10
N ASP A 15 1.26 14.64 -6.77
CA ASP A 15 0.35 13.57 -6.36
C ASP A 15 1.05 12.21 -6.43
N VAL A 16 1.79 11.98 -7.53
CA VAL A 16 2.56 10.75 -7.73
C VAL A 16 3.68 10.64 -6.70
N ALA A 17 4.36 11.75 -6.37
CA ALA A 17 5.40 11.78 -5.35
C ALA A 17 4.85 11.41 -3.95
N ILE A 18 3.65 11.90 -3.59
CA ILE A 18 2.99 11.55 -2.33
C ILE A 18 2.69 10.05 -2.28
N VAL A 19 2.05 9.51 -3.32
CA VAL A 19 1.67 8.10 -3.40
C VAL A 19 2.90 7.19 -3.39
N ALA A 20 3.94 7.55 -4.15
CA ALA A 20 5.21 6.81 -4.20
C ALA A 20 5.91 6.79 -2.82
N SER A 21 5.95 7.95 -2.14
CA SER A 21 6.53 8.05 -0.79
C SER A 21 5.81 7.14 0.21
N VAL A 22 4.47 7.14 0.22
CA VAL A 22 3.67 6.27 1.09
C VAL A 22 3.92 4.79 0.78
N PHE A 23 3.94 4.42 -0.51
CA PHE A 23 4.24 3.05 -0.91
C PHE A 23 5.62 2.60 -0.44
N SER A 24 6.66 3.38 -0.69
CA SER A 24 8.04 3.06 -0.30
C SER A 24 8.20 2.87 1.20
N ARG A 25 7.54 3.70 2.02
CA ARG A 25 7.60 3.60 3.50
C ARG A 25 6.91 2.35 4.04
N ILE A 26 5.86 1.88 3.38
CA ILE A 26 5.17 0.66 3.77
C ILE A 26 5.90 -0.58 3.25
N ALA A 27 6.48 -0.50 2.04
CA ALA A 27 7.15 -1.62 1.39
C ALA A 27 8.46 -2.06 2.07
N VAL A 28 9.10 -1.19 2.87
CA VAL A 28 10.30 -1.54 3.66
C VAL A 28 9.97 -2.28 4.96
N GLU A 29 8.70 -2.41 5.32
CA GLU A 29 8.30 -3.05 6.56
C GLU A 29 8.40 -4.59 6.48
N PRO A 30 8.86 -5.27 7.54
CA PRO A 30 9.19 -6.71 7.50
C PRO A 30 7.98 -7.63 7.33
N TRP A 31 6.77 -7.13 7.58
CA TRP A 31 5.51 -7.86 7.43
C TRP A 31 4.90 -7.68 6.03
N PHE A 32 5.48 -6.83 5.18
CA PHE A 32 5.01 -6.59 3.83
C PHE A 32 5.54 -7.71 2.90
N THR A 33 4.63 -8.54 2.37
CA THR A 33 4.96 -9.63 1.44
C THR A 33 5.18 -9.12 0.01
N ALA A 34 5.97 -9.88 -0.75
CA ALA A 34 6.87 -9.39 -1.79
C ALA A 34 6.61 -9.96 -3.19
N THR A 35 5.39 -10.36 -3.55
CA THR A 35 5.11 -10.69 -4.95
C THR A 35 4.79 -9.42 -5.73
N ASP A 36 5.27 -9.34 -6.97
CA ASP A 36 5.02 -8.18 -7.83
C ASP A 36 3.52 -7.92 -8.04
N GLU A 37 2.71 -9.00 -8.06
CA GLU A 37 1.26 -8.91 -8.17
C GLU A 37 0.61 -8.28 -6.92
N GLU A 38 1.06 -8.63 -5.72
CA GLU A 38 0.55 -8.04 -4.48
C GLU A 38 0.96 -6.57 -4.34
N ARG A 39 2.19 -6.26 -4.77
CA ARG A 39 2.71 -4.89 -4.82
C ARG A 39 1.91 -4.01 -5.78
N ASP A 40 1.59 -4.54 -6.96
CA ASP A 40 0.77 -3.82 -7.95
C ASP A 40 -0.67 -3.60 -7.44
N ASN A 41 -1.29 -4.64 -6.87
CA ASN A 41 -2.60 -4.51 -6.24
C ASN A 41 -2.60 -3.48 -5.10
N PHE A 42 -1.55 -3.43 -4.31
CA PHE A 42 -1.40 -2.45 -3.23
C PHE A 42 -1.20 -1.02 -3.76
N ALA A 43 -0.36 -0.82 -4.78
CA ALA A 43 -0.19 0.49 -5.41
C ALA A 43 -1.52 1.03 -5.97
N ARG A 44 -2.32 0.17 -6.63
CA ARG A 44 -3.68 0.51 -7.08
C ARG A 44 -4.61 0.89 -5.93
N TYR A 45 -4.49 0.24 -4.77
CA TYR A 45 -5.25 0.60 -3.58
C TYR A 45 -4.89 2.00 -3.06
N ILE A 46 -3.60 2.34 -2.95
CA ILE A 46 -3.17 3.67 -2.49
C ILE A 46 -3.69 4.76 -3.43
N LEU A 47 -3.60 4.56 -4.75
CA LEU A 47 -4.15 5.48 -5.75
C LEU A 47 -5.66 5.67 -5.59
N ARG A 48 -6.41 4.61 -5.30
CA ARG A 48 -7.85 4.68 -5.05
C ARG A 48 -8.17 5.47 -3.78
N MET A 49 -7.41 5.27 -2.70
CA MET A 49 -7.59 6.00 -1.44
C MET A 49 -7.23 7.49 -1.58
N TYR A 50 -6.19 7.79 -2.36
CA TYR A 50 -5.83 9.17 -2.70
C TYR A 50 -6.97 9.89 -3.43
N ARG A 51 -7.54 9.24 -4.45
CA ARG A 51 -8.69 9.78 -5.22
C ARG A 51 -9.96 10.01 -4.41
N GLN A 52 -10.11 9.34 -3.26
CA GLN A 52 -11.27 9.52 -2.39
C GLN A 52 -11.18 10.76 -1.49
N GLY A 53 -10.18 11.62 -1.68
CA GLY A 53 -10.04 12.88 -0.96
C GLY A 53 -9.10 12.80 0.24
N THR A 54 -8.36 11.69 0.39
CA THR A 54 -7.27 11.59 1.38
C THR A 54 -6.01 12.24 0.82
N VAL A 55 -6.08 13.56 0.59
CA VAL A 55 -5.00 14.35 -0.05
C VAL A 55 -3.81 14.59 0.90
N LEU A 56 -4.00 14.37 2.21
CA LEU A 56 -2.93 14.54 3.20
C LEU A 56 -2.09 13.27 3.33
N SER A 57 -0.77 13.41 3.12
CA SER A 57 0.20 12.30 3.12
C SER A 57 0.21 11.49 4.41
N GLU A 58 0.09 12.13 5.58
CA GLU A 58 0.20 11.44 6.87
C GLU A 58 -1.08 10.66 7.25
N PRO A 59 -2.30 11.19 7.07
CA PRO A 59 -3.53 10.39 7.15
C PRO A 59 -3.59 9.24 6.14
N LEU A 60 -3.16 9.49 4.89
CA LEU A 60 -3.11 8.46 3.85
C LEU A 60 -2.19 7.31 4.25
N GLU A 61 -0.99 7.63 4.72
CA GLU A 61 -0.04 6.63 5.18
C GLU A 61 -0.59 5.80 6.34
N ARG A 62 -1.17 6.42 7.36
CA ARG A 62 -1.73 5.68 8.51
C ARG A 62 -2.83 4.72 8.08
N LEU A 63 -3.72 5.16 7.20
CA LEU A 63 -4.79 4.33 6.67
C LEU A 63 -4.23 3.17 5.83
N CYS A 64 -3.37 3.48 4.86
CA CYS A 64 -2.78 2.47 3.97
C CYS A 64 -1.92 1.47 4.75
N ARG A 65 -1.17 1.92 5.77
CA ARG A 65 -0.35 1.07 6.63
C ARG A 65 -1.23 0.14 7.47
N ALA A 66 -2.32 0.62 8.07
CA ALA A 66 -3.23 -0.22 8.85
C ALA A 66 -3.87 -1.31 7.98
N THR A 67 -4.35 -0.95 6.78
CA THR A 67 -4.92 -1.91 5.83
C THR A 67 -3.87 -2.92 5.35
N ALA A 68 -2.69 -2.44 4.95
CA ALA A 68 -1.60 -3.30 4.51
C ALA A 68 -1.16 -4.27 5.61
N PHE A 69 -1.02 -3.78 6.85
CA PHE A 69 -0.66 -4.61 7.99
C PHE A 69 -1.70 -5.71 8.22
N ALA A 70 -2.99 -5.37 8.20
CA ALA A 70 -4.07 -6.34 8.37
C ALA A 70 -4.11 -7.40 7.24
N HIS A 71 -3.76 -7.01 6.02
CA HIS A 71 -3.76 -7.88 4.85
C HIS A 71 -2.54 -8.80 4.79
N PHE A 72 -1.34 -8.24 4.96
CA PHE A 72 -0.07 -8.94 4.74
C PHE A 72 0.43 -9.69 5.98
N SER A 73 0.13 -9.21 7.20
CA SER A 73 0.52 -9.91 8.43
C SER A 73 -0.24 -11.23 8.63
N LYS A 74 -1.46 -11.35 8.08
CA LYS A 74 -2.23 -12.59 8.11
C LYS A 74 -1.69 -13.66 7.15
N LYS A 75 -1.03 -13.24 6.06
CA LYS A 75 -0.52 -14.15 5.01
C LYS A 75 0.83 -14.76 5.36
N GLY A 76 1.67 -14.06 6.13
CA GLY A 76 2.93 -14.60 6.67
C GLY A 76 2.75 -15.81 7.59
N ALA A 77 1.59 -15.95 8.25
CA ALA A 77 1.33 -17.06 9.18
C ALA A 77 0.93 -18.38 8.50
N SER A 78 0.40 -18.34 7.27
CA SER A 78 -0.13 -19.52 6.58
C SER A 78 0.89 -20.32 5.77
N ASN A 79 2.14 -19.84 5.65
CA ASN A 79 3.20 -20.55 4.92
C ASN A 79 4.04 -21.51 5.79
N CYS A 80 3.78 -21.62 7.09
CA CYS A 80 4.32 -22.71 7.91
C CYS A 80 3.44 -23.96 7.77
N ARG A 81 3.40 -24.56 6.58
CA ARG A 81 3.02 -25.97 6.48
C ARG A 81 4.26 -26.77 6.89
N PRO A 82 4.23 -27.56 7.97
CA PRO A 82 5.26 -28.57 8.15
C PRO A 82 5.18 -29.48 6.93
N SER A 83 6.26 -29.54 6.16
CA SER A 83 6.48 -30.63 5.24
C SER A 83 6.65 -31.88 6.09
N ASP A 84 5.54 -32.51 6.46
CA ASP A 84 5.52 -33.91 6.87
C ASP A 84 5.92 -34.73 5.64
N SER A 85 7.23 -34.83 5.45
CA SER A 85 7.90 -35.86 4.68
C SER A 85 8.88 -36.52 5.64
N ASP A 86 8.36 -37.36 6.51
CA ASP A 86 9.15 -38.43 7.10
C ASP A 86 8.32 -39.71 7.12
N ARG A 87 8.57 -40.51 6.08
CA ARG A 87 8.73 -41.97 6.08
C ARG A 87 7.52 -42.90 6.20
#